data_AF-A0A0D5ZK47-F1
#
_entry.id   AF-A0A0D5ZK47-F1
#
_cell.length_a   1.000
_cell.length_b   1.000
_cell.length_c   1.000
_cell.angle_alpha   90.00
_cell.angle_beta   90.00
_cell.angle_gamma   90.00
#
_symmetry.space_group_name_H-M   'P 1'
#
loop_
_entity.id
_entity.type
_entity.pdbx_description
1 polymer ?
#
loop_
_entity_poly.entity_id
_entity_poly.type
_entity_poly.pdbx_seq_one_letter_code
_entity_poly.pdbx_strand_id
1 'polypeptide(L)' 'MYKYKAKLLSNGELVAQSNSLEDLEGQIKSFRRKQKYGLHTKQNEKIQILHVERNNLEGASHSKEVVLKNV' A
#
# COMPACT_ATOMS: atom_id res chain seq x y z
N MET A 1 -9.76 5.93 -8.43
CA MET A 1 -9.56 5.09 -7.23
C MET A 1 -8.42 4.14 -7.51
N TYR A 2 -7.41 4.10 -6.64
CA TYR A 2 -6.23 3.25 -6.85
C TYR A 2 -6.56 1.78 -6.61
N LYS A 3 -6.10 0.89 -7.51
CA LYS A 3 -6.33 -0.56 -7.43
C LYS A 3 -5.52 -1.23 -6.32
N TYR A 4 -4.41 -0.64 -5.90
CA TYR A 4 -3.53 -1.19 -4.87
C TYR A 4 -3.16 -0.14 -3.84
N LYS A 5 -3.04 -0.57 -2.60
CA LYS A 5 -2.60 0.25 -1.46
C LYS A 5 -1.52 -0.50 -0.69
N ALA A 6 -0.54 0.25 -0.19
CA ALA A 6 0.45 -0.24 0.75
C ALA A 6 0.20 0.43 2.11
N LYS A 7 0.09 -0.36 3.17
CA LYS A 7 -0.11 0.15 4.54
C LYS A 7 0.94 -0.43 5.48
N LEU A 8 1.35 0.33 6.49
CA LEU A 8 2.17 -0.20 7.57
C LEU A 8 1.34 -1.17 8.42
N LEU A 9 1.90 -2.32 8.74
CA LEU A 9 1.21 -3.34 9.55
C LEU A 9 1.03 -2.91 11.01
N SER A 10 1.93 -2.05 11.50
CA SER A 10 1.98 -1.58 12.89
C SER A 10 0.79 -0.68 13.26
N ASN A 11 0.47 0.28 12.40
CA ASN A 11 -0.46 1.37 12.68
C ASN A 11 -1.49 1.59 11.56
N GLY A 12 -1.42 0.83 10.46
CA GLY A 12 -2.34 0.95 9.32
C GLY A 12 -2.10 2.18 8.43
N GLU A 13 -1.02 2.93 8.64
CA GLU A 13 -0.72 4.14 7.90
C GLU A 13 -0.43 3.85 6.43
N LEU A 14 -1.00 4.66 5.56
CA LEU A 14 -0.87 4.51 4.12
C LEU A 14 0.51 4.98 3.65
N VAL A 15 1.29 4.06 3.10
CA VAL A 15 2.64 4.33 2.57
C VAL A 15 2.59 4.76 1.11
N ALA A 16 1.77 4.08 0.30
CA ALA A 16 1.73 4.24 -1.15
C ALA A 16 0.39 3.77 -1.71
N GLN A 17 0.02 4.32 -2.87
CA GLN A 17 -1.16 3.91 -3.64
C GLN A 17 -0.84 3.93 -5.12
N SER A 18 -1.24 2.88 -5.83
CA SER A 18 -1.03 2.79 -7.28
C SER A 18 -2.12 1.96 -7.97
N ASN A 19 -2.21 2.09 -9.28
CA ASN A 19 -3.06 1.28 -10.14
C ASN A 19 -2.37 -0.01 -10.62
N SER A 20 -1.05 -0.09 -10.51
CA SER A 20 -0.25 -1.26 -10.83
C SER A 20 0.50 -1.75 -9.58
N LEU A 21 0.82 -3.04 -9.53
CA LEU A 21 1.58 -3.63 -8.43
C LEU A 21 3.07 -3.21 -8.50
N GLU A 22 3.62 -3.14 -9.71
CA GLU A 22 5.02 -2.78 -9.96
C GLU A 22 5.35 -1.36 -9.51
N ASP A 23 4.49 -0.39 -9.85
CA ASP A 23 4.66 0.99 -9.39
C ASP A 23 4.54 1.09 -7.87
N LEU A 24 3.62 0.31 -7.27
CA LEU A 24 3.45 0.28 -5.82
C LEU A 24 4.72 -0.23 -5.13
N GLU A 25 5.34 -1.30 -5.65
CA GLU A 25 6.59 -1.83 -5.13
C GLU A 25 7.75 -0.83 -5.29
N GLY A 26 7.80 -0.12 -6.43
CA GLY A 26 8.75 0.98 -6.64
C GLY A 26 8.58 2.11 -5.62
N GLN A 27 7.33 2.48 -5.29
CA GLN A 27 7.02 3.48 -4.26
C GLN A 27 7.38 2.98 -2.86
N ILE A 28 7.11 1.71 -2.51
CA ILE A 28 7.51 1.11 -1.24
C ILE A 28 9.03 1.13 -1.07
N LYS A 29 9.78 0.76 -2.12
CA LYS A 29 11.24 0.81 -2.11
C LYS A 29 11.75 2.24 -1.90
N SER A 30 11.11 3.20 -2.56
CA SER A 30 11.42 4.63 -2.42
C SER A 30 11.11 5.13 -1.01
N PHE A 31 10.00 4.72 -0.42
CA PHE A 31 9.68 4.99 0.98
C PHE A 31 10.76 4.43 1.91
N ARG A 32 11.17 3.16 1.77
CA ARG A 32 12.26 2.61 2.59
C ARG A 32 13.57 3.40 2.47
N ARG A 33 13.88 3.93 1.28
CA ARG A 33 15.05 4.79 1.06
C ARG A 33 14.94 6.16 1.72
N LYS A 34 13.73 6.70 1.91
CA LYS A 34 13.51 8.00 2.57
C LYS A 34 13.99 8.01 4.03
N GLN A 35 14.08 6.86 4.69
CA GLN A 35 14.71 6.76 6.00
C GLN A 35 16.18 7.22 5.99
N LYS A 36 16.95 6.93 4.92
CA LYS A 36 18.34 7.38 4.79
C LYS A 36 18.47 8.90 4.83
N TYR A 37 17.42 9.60 4.39
CA TYR A 37 17.34 11.06 4.38
C TYR A 37 16.69 11.62 5.66
N GLY A 38 16.42 10.79 6.68
CA GLY A 38 15.87 11.21 7.96
C GLY A 38 14.36 11.54 7.95
N LEU A 39 13.64 11.22 6.87
CA LEU A 39 12.23 11.59 6.71
C LEU A 39 11.27 10.77 7.61
N HIS A 40 11.68 9.57 8.02
CA HIS A 40 10.99 8.74 9.00
C HIS A 40 11.95 7.63 9.50
N THR A 41 11.63 6.99 10.62
CA THR A 41 12.42 5.88 11.20
C THR A 41 11.85 4.50 10.84
N LYS A 42 10.74 4.45 10.11
CA LYS A 42 9.93 3.26 9.83
C LYS A 42 10.47 2.30 8.75
N GLN A 43 11.79 2.18 8.61
CA GLN A 43 12.40 1.36 7.55
C GLN A 43 12.13 -0.15 7.72
N ASN A 44 12.14 -0.61 8.97
CA ASN A 44 12.03 -2.04 9.30
C ASN A 44 10.58 -2.49 9.56
N GLU A 45 9.62 -1.59 9.42
CA GLU A 45 8.22 -1.94 9.62
C GLU A 45 7.71 -2.76 8.44
N LYS A 46 6.93 -3.80 8.77
CA LYS A 46 6.27 -4.63 7.78
C LYS A 46 5.21 -3.81 7.05
N ILE A 47 5.17 -3.93 5.74
CA ILE A 47 4.21 -3.25 4.86
C ILE A 47 3.29 -4.31 4.27
N GLN A 48 1.99 -4.08 4.39
CA GLN A 48 0.95 -4.89 3.80
C GLN A 48 0.49 -4.28 2.48
N ILE A 49 0.49 -5.10 1.43
CA ILE A 49 -0.05 -4.75 0.11
C ILE A 49 -1.49 -5.25 0.05
N LEU A 50 -2.41 -4.34 -0.25
CA LEU A 50 -3.84 -4.59 -0.38
C LEU A 50 -4.27 -4.33 -1.83
N HIS A 51 -5.04 -5.26 -2.39
CA HIS A 51 -5.81 -5.03 -3.60
C HIS A 51 -7.17 -4.48 -3.24
N VAL A 52 -7.58 -3.43 -3.92
CA VAL A 52 -8.90 -2.83 -3.77
C VAL A 52 -9.75 -3.35 -4.92
N GLU A 53 -10.52 -4.40 -4.64
CA GLU A 53 -11.45 -4.96 -5.60
C GLU A 53 -12.73 -4.13 -5.58
N ARG A 54 -13.16 -3.70 -6.76
CA ARG A 54 -14.50 -3.16 -6.95
C ARG A 54 -15.41 -4.29 -7.39
N ASN A 55 -16.51 -4.45 -6.67
CA ASN A 55 -17.64 -5.20 -7.21
C ASN A 55 -18.32 -4.33 -8.28
N ASN A 56 -18.11 -4.66 -9.56
CA ASN A 56 -18.66 -3.89 -10.68
C ASN A 56 -20.20 -3.81 -10.67
N LEU A 57 -20.87 -4.69 -9.92
CA LEU A 57 -22.32 -4.75 -9.78
C LEU A 57 -22.90 -3.80 -8.72
N GLU A 58 -22.13 -3.44 -7.68
CA GLU A 58 -22.65 -2.72 -6.50
C GLU A 58 -22.06 -1.30 -6.33
N GLY A 59 -21.24 -0.84 -7.27
CA GLY A 59 -20.69 0.52 -7.28
C GLY A 59 -19.62 0.77 -6.22
N ALA A 60 -19.29 2.05 -5.99
CA ALA A 60 -18.13 2.45 -5.17
C ALA A 60 -18.27 2.09 -3.67
N SER A 61 -19.50 1.89 -3.19
CA SER A 61 -19.82 1.62 -1.77
C SER A 61 -19.45 0.21 -1.31
N HIS A 62 -19.23 -0.73 -2.25
CA HIS A 62 -18.87 -2.13 -1.98
C HIS A 62 -17.43 -2.45 -2.40
N SER A 63 -16.51 -1.57 -2.03
CA SER A 63 -15.08 -1.78 -2.25
C SER A 63 -14.53 -2.69 -1.15
N LYS A 64 -14.03 -3.88 -1.51
CA LYS A 64 -13.42 -4.82 -0.56
C LYS A 64 -11.91 -4.71 -0.64
N GLU A 65 -11.24 -4.50 0.49
CA GLU A 65 -9.78 -4.56 0.57
C GLU A 65 -9.34 -6.01 0.82
N VAL A 66 -8.58 -6.57 -0.11
CA VAL A 66 -8.04 -7.94 -0.03
C VAL A 66 -6.54 -7.84 0.20
N VAL A 67 -6.05 -8.47 1.27
CA VAL A 67 -4.61 -8.54 1.54
C VAL A 67 -3.96 -9.48 0.54
N LEU A 68 -3.02 -8.97 -0.26
CA LEU A 68 -2.27 -9.78 -1.22
C LEU A 68 -0.99 -10.34 -0.61
N LYS A 69 -0.22 -9.51 0.10
CA LYS A 69 1.13 -9.86 0.54
C LYS A 69 1.62 -8.97 1.67
N ASN A 70 2.42 -9.53 2.57
CA ASN A 70 3.19 -8.78 3.57
C ASN A 70 4.67 -8.74 3.14
N VAL A 71 5.31 -7.57 3.26
CA VAL A 71 6.67 -7.26 2.78
C VAL A 71 7.49 -6.53 3.85
#